data_AF-A0A352LY72-F1
#
_entry.id   AF-A0A352LY72-F1
#
_cell.length_a   1.000
_cell.length_b   1.000
_cell.length_c   1.000
_cell.angle_alpha   90.00
_cell.angle_beta   90.00
_cell.angle_gamma   90.00
#
_symmetry.space_group_name_H-M   'P 1'
#
loop_
_entity.id
_entity.type
_entity.pdbx_description
1 polymer ?
#
loop_
_entity_poly.entity_id
_entity_poly.type
_entity_poly.pdbx_seq_one_letter_code
_entity_poly.pdbx_strand_id
1 'polypeptide(L)'
;MIRTQVYLPEDVHRDLKLLAKTEGVNFSTLVRQGAEEIIKKKKIRKKDWRKLVGVIKGGSRDVSSKIDYYLYGEGNPKWAGR
;
A
#
# COMPACT_ATOMS: atom_id res chain seq x y z
N MET A 1 -30.78 2.84 7.78
CA MET A 1 -30.24 2.71 6.41
C MET A 1 -30.74 3.89 5.59
N ILE A 2 -29.89 4.47 4.74
CA ILE A 2 -30.29 5.50 3.76
C ILE A 2 -30.50 4.80 2.42
N ARG A 3 -31.61 5.07 1.72
CA ARG A 3 -31.87 4.54 0.38
C ARG A 3 -31.20 5.45 -0.64
N THR A 4 -30.28 4.89 -1.43
CA THR A 4 -29.58 5.63 -2.49
C THR A 4 -29.81 4.91 -3.81
N GLN A 5 -30.16 5.67 -4.84
CA GLN A 5 -30.20 5.17 -6.21
C GLN A 5 -28.84 5.47 -6.85
N VAL A 6 -28.22 4.45 -7.42
CA VAL A 6 -26.95 4.55 -8.13
C VAL A 6 -27.13 3.94 -9.51
N TYR A 7 -26.55 4.59 -10.52
CA TYR A 7 -26.48 4.00 -11.85
C TYR A 7 -25.39 2.94 -11.88
N LEU A 8 -25.73 1.76 -12.43
CA LEU A 8 -24.79 0.69 -12.70
C LEU A 8 -24.90 0.33 -14.18
N PRO A 9 -23.78 0.25 -14.90
CA PRO A 9 -23.74 -0.36 -16.22
C PRO A 9 -24.37 -1.78 -16.20
N GLU A 10 -25.00 -2.17 -17.30
CA GLU A 10 -25.79 -3.40 -17.38
C GLU A 10 -24.94 -4.65 -17.13
N ASP A 11 -23.75 -4.69 -17.73
CA ASP A 11 -22.73 -5.73 -17.56
C ASP A 11 -22.33 -5.85 -16.08
N VAL A 12 -21.97 -4.74 -15.45
CA VAL A 12 -21.59 -4.71 -14.03
C VAL A 12 -22.72 -5.21 -13.13
N HIS A 13 -23.96 -4.76 -13.40
CA HIS A 13 -25.11 -5.20 -12.63
C HIS A 13 -25.40 -6.71 -12.81
N ARG A 14 -25.25 -7.23 -14.04
CA ARG A 14 -25.41 -8.66 -14.34
C ARG A 14 -24.36 -9.50 -13.61
N ASP A 15 -23.11 -9.08 -13.64
CA ASP A 15 -22.01 -9.80 -12.99
C ASP A 15 -22.17 -9.80 -11.47
N LEU A 16 -22.53 -8.66 -10.88
CA LEU A 16 -22.82 -8.58 -9.45
C LEU A 16 -24.01 -9.47 -9.04
N LYS A 17 -25.06 -9.57 -9.87
CA LYS A 17 -26.18 -10.49 -9.60
C LYS A 17 -25.74 -11.94 -9.64
N LEU A 18 -24.90 -12.32 -10.59
CA LEU A 18 -24.40 -13.69 -10.71
C LEU A 18 -23.48 -14.04 -9.52
N LEU A 19 -22.61 -13.11 -9.14
CA LEU A 19 -21.72 -13.27 -7.99
C LEU A 19 -22.52 -13.45 -6.70
N ALA A 20 -23.51 -12.58 -6.46
CA ALA A 20 -24.37 -12.67 -5.28
C ALA A 20 -25.10 -14.02 -5.20
N LYS A 21 -25.59 -14.55 -6.32
CA LYS A 21 -26.21 -15.88 -6.38
C LYS A 21 -25.22 -17.00 -6.06
N THR A 22 -24.02 -16.93 -6.63
CA THR A 22 -22.95 -17.92 -6.43
C THR A 22 -22.51 -17.97 -4.97
N GLU A 23 -22.44 -16.81 -4.32
CA GLU A 23 -22.06 -16.69 -2.89
C GLU A 23 -23.24 -16.92 -1.93
N GLY A 24 -24.47 -17.09 -2.43
CA GLY A 24 -25.65 -17.27 -1.59
C GLY A 24 -26.03 -16.03 -0.77
N VAL A 25 -25.64 -14.83 -1.21
CA VAL A 25 -25.92 -13.56 -0.52
C VAL A 25 -26.89 -12.67 -1.29
N ASN A 26 -27.55 -11.76 -0.60
CA ASN A 26 -28.37 -10.76 -1.25
C ASN A 26 -27.50 -9.75 -2.01
N PHE A 27 -27.98 -9.31 -3.19
CA PHE A 27 -27.30 -8.29 -4.01
C PHE A 27 -26.89 -7.04 -3.21
N SER A 28 -27.76 -6.56 -2.32
CA SER A 28 -27.45 -5.40 -1.48
C SER A 28 -26.35 -5.66 -0.45
N THR A 29 -26.17 -6.90 0.01
CA THR A 29 -25.07 -7.29 0.91
C THR A 29 -23.74 -7.23 0.18
N LEU A 30 -23.69 -7.79 -1.03
CA LEU A 30 -22.50 -7.75 -1.87
C LEU A 30 -22.06 -6.30 -2.18
N VAL A 31 -23.03 -5.44 -2.55
CA VAL A 31 -22.75 -4.01 -2.82
C VAL A 31 -22.21 -3.29 -1.58
N ARG A 32 -22.75 -3.57 -0.38
CA ARG A 32 -22.24 -3.01 0.88
C ARG A 32 -20.82 -3.48 1.19
N GLN A 33 -20.55 -4.78 1.08
CA GLN A 33 -19.22 -5.35 1.32
C GLN A 33 -18.17 -4.74 0.40
N GLY A 34 -18.48 -4.65 -0.90
CA GLY A 34 -17.59 -4.01 -1.87
C GLY A 34 -17.33 -2.53 -1.54
N ALA A 35 -18.36 -1.78 -1.16
CA ALA A 35 -18.21 -0.37 -0.77
C ALA A 35 -17.32 -0.22 0.48
N GLU A 36 -17.55 -1.03 1.52
CA GLU A 36 -16.76 -1.03 2.75
C GLU A 36 -15.29 -1.38 2.49
N GLU A 37 -15.03 -2.38 1.65
CA GLU A 37 -13.68 -2.80 1.31
C GLU A 37 -12.91 -1.68 0.59
N ILE A 38 -13.54 -1.00 -0.37
CA ILE A 38 -12.92 0.14 -1.06
C ILE A 38 -12.66 1.30 -0.09
N ILE A 39 -13.60 1.62 0.81
CA ILE A 39 -13.41 2.65 1.83
C ILE A 39 -12.23 2.29 2.73
N LYS A 40 -12.14 1.04 3.19
CA LYS A 40 -11.05 0.54 4.03
C LYS A 40 -9.70 0.64 3.31
N LYS A 41 -9.62 0.16 2.07
CA LYS A 41 -8.42 0.26 1.22
C LYS A 41 -7.94 1.70 1.05
N LYS A 42 -8.87 2.64 0.80
CA LYS A 42 -8.54 4.07 0.66
C LYS A 42 -8.14 4.74 1.97
N LYS A 43 -8.78 4.39 3.10
CA LYS A 43 -8.41 4.91 4.43
C LYS A 43 -7.01 4.45 4.85
N ILE A 44 -6.65 3.19 4.60
CA ILE A 44 -5.32 2.65 4.94
C ILE A 44 -4.23 3.38 4.15
N ARG A 45 -4.41 3.58 2.84
CA ARG A 45 -3.44 4.32 2.01
C ARG A 45 -3.17 5.75 2.48
N LYS A 46 -4.14 6.40 3.12
CA LYS A 46 -3.99 7.78 3.59
C LYS A 46 -3.22 7.88 4.93
N LYS A 47 -3.06 6.79 5.68
CA LYS A 47 -2.67 6.87 7.10
C LYS A 47 -1.16 6.81 7.39
N ASP A 48 -0.28 6.34 6.48
CA ASP A 48 1.06 5.91 6.93
C ASP A 48 2.30 6.21 6.06
N TRP A 49 2.28 7.13 5.10
CA TRP A 49 3.56 7.55 4.48
C TRP A 49 4.40 8.48 5.34
N ARG A 50 3.79 9.30 6.21
CA ARG A 50 4.55 10.25 7.07
C ARG A 50 5.13 9.62 8.34
N LYS A 51 4.65 8.43 8.74
CA LYS A 51 5.12 7.74 9.96
C LYS A 51 6.26 6.74 9.70
N LEU A 52 6.43 6.27 8.46
CA LEU A 52 7.48 5.30 8.11
C LEU A 52 8.85 5.94 7.80
N VAL A 53 8.93 7.24 7.51
CA VAL A 53 10.18 7.94 7.16
C VAL A 53 11.17 8.02 8.34
N GLY A 54 10.76 7.69 9.57
CA GLY A 54 11.62 7.74 10.77
C GLY A 54 12.00 6.38 11.38
N VAL A 55 11.49 5.26 10.85
CA VAL A 55 11.61 3.94 11.50
C VAL A 55 12.82 3.13 11.02
N ILE A 56 13.39 3.43 9.85
CA ILE A 56 14.62 2.80 9.35
C ILE A 56 15.82 3.54 9.94
N LYS A 57 16.02 3.39 11.25
CA LYS A 57 17.14 3.97 12.02
C LYS A 57 18.25 2.94 12.32
N GLY A 58 18.35 1.86 11.53
CA GLY A 58 19.08 0.64 11.91
C GLY A 58 19.96 -0.02 10.84
N GLY A 59 20.58 0.75 9.93
CA GLY A 59 21.66 0.25 9.06
C GLY A 59 23.03 0.68 9.61
N SER A 60 24.01 -0.23 9.65
CA SER A 60 25.31 -0.10 10.34
C SER A 60 25.94 1.30 10.30
N ARG A 61 26.26 1.85 11.48
CA ARG A 61 26.80 3.22 11.68
C ARG A 61 28.06 3.53 10.86
N ASP A 62 28.78 2.51 10.41
CA ASP A 62 30.05 2.67 9.68
C ASP A 62 29.87 2.89 8.16
N VAL A 63 28.69 2.67 7.58
CA VAL A 63 28.51 2.82 6.13
C VAL A 63 28.60 4.29 5.73
N SER A 64 27.96 5.17 6.51
CA SER A 64 27.98 6.63 6.26
C SER A 64 29.40 7.20 6.30
N SER A 65 30.24 6.69 7.20
CA SER A 65 31.62 7.17 7.37
C SER A 65 32.62 6.59 6.37
N LYS A 66 32.27 5.49 5.68
CA LYS A 66 33.17 4.75 4.77
C LYS A 66 32.62 4.62 3.35
N ILE A 67 31.64 5.43 2.96
CA ILE A 67 30.98 5.39 1.65
C ILE A 67 31.97 5.43 0.48
N ASP A 68 33.03 6.25 0.58
CA ASP A 68 34.05 6.35 -0.49
C ASP A 68 34.81 5.04 -0.72
N TYR A 69 35.08 4.27 0.35
CA TYR A 69 35.76 2.98 0.25
C TYR A 69 34.92 1.96 -0.54
N TYR A 70 33.61 1.96 -0.33
CA TYR A 70 32.70 1.02 -0.98
C TYR A 70 32.39 1.39 -2.43
N LEU A 71 32.43 2.67 -2.79
CA LEU A 71 32.07 3.13 -4.13
C LEU A 71 33.24 3.07 -5.11
N TYR A 72 34.46 3.40 -4.68
CA TYR A 72 35.54 3.66 -5.64
C TYR A 72 36.64 2.61 -5.69
N GLY A 73 36.80 1.74 -4.68
CA GLY A 73 37.75 0.61 -4.70
C GLY A 73 39.25 0.98 -4.81
N GLU A 74 39.60 2.15 -5.34
CA GLU A 74 40.95 2.68 -5.56
C GLU A 74 40.97 4.18 -5.28
N GLY A 75 41.62 4.55 -4.18
CA GLY A 75 41.85 5.95 -3.81
C GLY A 75 42.55 6.03 -2.45
N ASN A 76 43.88 6.03 -2.47
CA ASN A 76 44.80 6.01 -1.33
C ASN A 76 44.22 6.68 -0.05
N PRO A 77 43.76 5.90 0.95
CA PRO A 77 43.16 6.47 2.15
C PRO A 77 44.18 7.29 2.94
N LYS A 78 43.91 8.59 3.12
CA LYS A 78 44.75 9.52 3.90
C LYS A 78 44.93 9.13 5.38
N TRP A 79 44.22 8.11 5.85
CA TRP A 79 44.34 7.55 7.20
C TRP A 79 45.25 6.31 7.30
N ALA A 80 45.84 5.85 6.18
CA ALA A 80 46.64 4.63 6.12
C ALA A 80 48.17 4.86 5.98
N GLY A 81 48.70 6.03 6.33
CA GLY A 81 50.14 6.31 6.24
C GLY A 81 50.65 7.36 7.23
N ARG A 82 51.19 6.85 8.36
CA ARG A 82 51.78 7.51 9.55
C ARG A 82 50.85 8.28 10.48
#